data_AF-A0A8X6UVZ4-F1
#
_entry.id   AF-A0A8X6UVZ4-F1
#
_cell.length_a   1.000
_cell.length_b   1.000
_cell.length_c   1.000
_cell.angle_alpha   90.00
_cell.angle_beta   90.00
_cell.angle_gamma   90.00
#
_symmetry.space_group_name_H-M   'P 1'
#
loop_
_entity.id
_entity.type
_entity.pdbx_description
1 polymer ?
#
loop_
_entity_poly.entity_id
_entity_poly.type
_entity_poly.pdbx_seq_one_letter_code
_entity_poly.pdbx_strand_id
1 'polypeptide(L)'
;MESSSKKKKISIPVIIVEDHNEVLYHIYRAIGSKKISFENGLMIHFDSHPDLVVPKHLDADRIFEKDYVLNCLSIENWIIPAVYAGHFNTVVWMKPVWASQLDDGLHNFKIGVEKTSKEIKK
;
A
#
# COMPACT_ATOMS: atom_id res chain seq x y z
N MET A 1 29.51 21.45 -33.75
CA MET A 1 28.38 21.79 -32.85
C MET A 1 27.95 20.51 -32.15
N GLU A 2 28.47 20.24 -30.96
CA GLU A 2 28.02 19.10 -30.15
C GLU A 2 26.67 19.44 -29.52
N SER A 3 25.63 18.68 -29.87
CA SER A 3 24.33 18.76 -29.21
C SER A 3 24.41 17.99 -27.89
N SER A 4 24.62 18.72 -26.79
CA SER A 4 24.49 18.16 -25.44
C SER A 4 23.04 17.76 -25.20
N SER A 5 22.72 16.46 -25.34
CA SER A 5 21.45 15.89 -24.94
C SER A 5 21.25 16.07 -23.43
N LYS A 6 20.36 16.99 -23.03
CA LYS A 6 20.04 17.23 -21.61
C LYS A 6 19.41 15.96 -21.03
N LYS A 7 20.14 15.23 -20.18
CA LYS A 7 19.58 14.14 -19.37
C LYS A 7 18.37 14.67 -18.61
N LYS A 8 17.20 14.07 -18.85
CA LYS A 8 15.95 14.44 -18.20
C LYS A 8 16.10 14.18 -16.70
N LYS A 9 16.11 15.25 -15.88
CA LYS A 9 16.22 15.14 -14.43
C LYS A 9 15.01 14.37 -13.90
N ILE A 10 15.23 13.18 -13.38
CA ILE A 10 14.19 12.39 -12.73
C ILE A 10 13.97 13.02 -11.35
N SER A 11 12.79 13.60 -11.13
CA SER A 11 12.37 14.08 -9.82
C SER A 11 11.50 13.00 -9.17
N ILE A 12 11.87 12.60 -7.96
CA ILE A 12 11.02 11.72 -7.14
C ILE A 12 9.89 12.60 -6.56
N PRO A 13 8.61 12.24 -6.73
CA PRO A 13 7.52 13.00 -6.12
C PRO A 13 7.56 12.85 -4.59
N VAL A 14 7.41 13.96 -3.88
CA VAL A 14 7.25 14.00 -2.42
C VAL A 14 5.82 14.41 -2.13
N ILE A 15 5.15 13.64 -1.28
CA ILE A 15 3.75 13.84 -0.89
C ILE A 15 3.73 13.88 0.64
N ILE A 16 3.05 14.88 1.18
CA ILE A 16 2.82 15.03 2.62
C ILE A 16 1.32 14.85 2.81
N VAL A 17 0.96 13.99 3.75
CA VAL A 17 -0.42 13.70 4.16
C VAL A 17 -0.53 13.87 5.68
N GLU A 18 -1.74 14.05 6.19
CA GLU A 18 -1.96 14.14 7.64
C GLU A 18 -2.03 12.73 8.23
N ASP A 19 -2.99 11.93 7.75
CA ASP A 19 -3.20 10.56 8.21
C ASP A 19 -2.56 9.53 7.27
N HIS A 20 -2.08 8.41 7.83
CA HIS A 20 -1.35 7.38 7.06
C HIS A 20 -2.15 6.85 5.86
N ASN A 21 -3.45 6.59 6.05
CA ASN A 21 -4.32 6.02 5.02
C ASN A 21 -4.58 6.96 3.84
N GLU A 22 -4.40 8.29 4.01
CA GLU A 22 -4.58 9.25 2.92
C GLU A 22 -3.56 9.05 1.79
N VAL A 23 -2.42 8.42 2.07
CA VAL A 23 -1.41 8.09 1.06
C VAL A 23 -1.97 7.21 -0.07
N LEU A 24 -2.97 6.37 0.22
CA LEU A 24 -3.55 5.45 -0.76
C LEU A 24 -4.18 6.19 -1.94
N TYR A 25 -4.79 7.36 -1.71
CA TYR A 25 -5.29 8.21 -2.79
C TYR A 25 -4.16 8.62 -3.76
N HIS A 26 -3.01 8.99 -3.22
CA HIS A 26 -1.86 9.40 -4.03
C HIS A 26 -1.20 8.22 -4.76
N ILE A 27 -1.18 7.04 -4.15
CA ILE A 27 -0.78 5.79 -4.80
C ILE A 27 -1.70 5.50 -5.99
N TYR A 28 -3.02 5.57 -5.82
CA TYR A 28 -3.97 5.39 -6.92
C TYR A 28 -3.77 6.41 -8.03
N ARG A 29 -3.49 7.68 -7.71
CA ARG A 29 -3.14 8.68 -8.73
C ARG A 29 -1.83 8.36 -9.45
N ALA A 30 -0.82 7.84 -8.75
CA ALA A 30 0.44 7.43 -9.35
C ALA A 30 0.26 6.23 -10.30
N ILE A 31 -0.57 5.26 -9.91
CA ILE A 31 -0.98 4.13 -10.76
C ILE A 31 -1.75 4.64 -11.99
N GLY A 32 -2.78 5.45 -11.80
CA GLY A 32 -3.61 5.98 -12.89
C GLY A 32 -2.83 6.87 -13.88
N SER A 33 -1.78 7.55 -13.40
CA SER A 33 -0.86 8.31 -14.26
C SER A 33 0.34 7.51 -14.77
N LYS A 34 0.35 6.19 -14.55
CA LYS A 34 1.39 5.25 -14.99
C LYS A 34 2.80 5.61 -14.50
N LYS A 35 2.90 6.28 -13.35
CA LYS A 35 4.17 6.59 -12.69
C LYS A 35 4.71 5.39 -11.91
N ILE A 36 3.82 4.52 -11.45
CA ILE A 36 4.13 3.23 -10.85
C ILE A 36 3.26 2.16 -11.53
N SER A 37 3.71 0.91 -11.47
CA SER A 37 2.99 -0.24 -12.04
C SER A 37 1.62 -0.43 -11.37
N PHE A 38 0.68 -0.99 -12.12
CA PHE A 38 -0.66 -1.29 -11.59
C PHE A 38 -0.65 -2.44 -10.57
N GLU A 39 0.24 -3.41 -10.75
CA GLU A 39 0.31 -4.63 -9.96
C GLU A 39 1.77 -4.97 -9.59
N ASN A 40 1.92 -5.86 -8.61
CA ASN A 40 3.21 -6.45 -8.21
C ASN A 40 4.27 -5.42 -7.77
N GLY A 41 3.82 -4.32 -7.17
CA GLY A 41 4.70 -3.31 -6.59
C GLY A 41 5.40 -3.81 -5.32
N LEU A 42 6.56 -3.21 -5.07
CA LEU A 42 7.27 -3.27 -3.79
C LEU A 42 6.98 -1.98 -3.01
N MET A 43 6.53 -2.11 -1.77
CA MET A 43 6.39 -0.99 -0.84
C MET A 43 7.42 -1.08 0.28
N ILE A 44 8.08 0.03 0.59
CA ILE A 44 8.94 0.16 1.76
C ILE A 44 8.24 1.10 2.74
N HIS A 45 7.87 0.58 3.90
CA HIS A 45 7.12 1.29 4.93
C HIS A 45 8.02 1.48 6.15
N PHE A 46 8.35 2.74 6.45
CA PHE A 46 9.13 3.10 7.64
C PHE A 46 8.16 3.57 8.71
N ASP A 47 7.97 2.75 9.74
CA ASP A 47 7.07 3.11 10.85
C ASP A 47 7.34 2.21 12.06
N SER A 48 6.93 2.69 13.23
CA SER A 48 6.83 1.90 14.46
C SER A 48 5.69 0.86 14.44
N HIS A 49 4.69 1.02 13.57
CA HIS A 49 3.56 0.10 13.40
C HIS A 49 3.61 -0.55 12.02
N PRO A 50 3.11 -1.78 11.86
CA PRO A 50 3.14 -2.44 10.57
C PRO A 50 2.06 -1.92 9.60
N ASP A 51 0.99 -1.30 10.09
CA ASP A 51 -0.22 -0.91 9.33
C ASP A 51 -0.85 -2.06 8.50
N LEU A 52 -0.63 -3.31 8.97
CA LEU A 52 -1.10 -4.54 8.32
C LEU A 52 -2.39 -5.10 8.94
N VAL A 53 -3.17 -4.30 9.67
CA VAL A 53 -4.45 -4.76 10.22
C VAL A 53 -5.42 -4.99 9.08
N VAL A 54 -6.22 -6.05 9.17
CA VAL A 54 -7.26 -6.35 8.18
C VAL A 54 -8.52 -5.55 8.50
N PRO A 55 -9.06 -4.74 7.57
CA PRO A 55 -10.27 -3.95 7.83
C PRO A 55 -11.51 -4.86 7.95
N LYS A 56 -12.23 -4.74 9.07
CA LYS A 56 -13.36 -5.64 9.42
C LYS A 56 -14.63 -5.44 8.60
N HIS A 57 -14.81 -4.29 7.95
CA HIS A 57 -16.05 -3.92 7.26
C HIS A 57 -15.85 -3.55 5.79
N LEU A 58 -14.73 -4.01 5.22
CA LEU A 58 -14.45 -3.80 3.80
C LEU A 58 -15.01 -4.98 2.99
N ASP A 59 -15.92 -4.67 2.07
CA ASP A 59 -16.47 -5.59 1.09
C ASP A 59 -15.44 -5.83 0.00
N ALA A 60 -14.93 -7.07 -0.04
CA ALA A 60 -13.88 -7.46 -0.96
C ALA A 60 -14.32 -7.41 -2.44
N ASP A 61 -15.62 -7.52 -2.72
CA ASP A 61 -16.17 -7.42 -4.08
C ASP A 61 -16.03 -5.99 -4.64
N ARG A 62 -15.83 -5.00 -3.76
CA ARG A 62 -15.77 -3.57 -4.07
C ARG A 62 -14.34 -3.00 -3.97
N ILE A 63 -13.32 -3.85 -3.94
CA ILE A 63 -11.93 -3.42 -3.73
C ILE A 63 -11.39 -2.44 -4.79
N PHE A 64 -11.96 -2.46 -5.99
CA PHE A 64 -11.57 -1.53 -7.07
C PHE A 64 -12.42 -0.24 -7.09
N GLU A 65 -13.41 -0.10 -6.20
CA GLU A 65 -14.19 1.13 -6.04
C GLU A 65 -13.42 2.11 -5.15
N LYS A 66 -12.63 2.99 -5.79
CA LYS A 66 -11.73 3.95 -5.13
C LYS A 66 -12.35 4.66 -3.92
N ASP A 67 -13.50 5.32 -4.11
CA ASP A 67 -14.12 6.13 -3.06
C ASP A 67 -14.72 5.26 -1.94
N TYR A 68 -15.16 4.05 -2.25
CA TYR A 68 -15.61 3.10 -1.23
C TYR A 68 -14.43 2.68 -0.35
N VAL A 69 -13.35 2.21 -0.96
CA VAL A 69 -12.16 1.75 -0.23
C VAL A 69 -11.61 2.86 0.64
N LEU A 70 -11.34 4.05 0.09
CA LEU A 70 -10.74 5.15 0.85
C LEU A 70 -11.58 5.56 2.09
N ASN A 71 -12.90 5.45 2.02
CA ASN A 71 -13.80 5.77 3.14
C ASN A 71 -13.92 4.64 4.18
N CYS A 72 -13.40 3.45 3.91
CA CYS A 72 -13.45 2.30 4.82
C CYS A 72 -12.17 2.11 5.65
N LEU A 73 -11.11 2.89 5.40
CA LEU A 73 -9.79 2.69 5.99
C LEU A 73 -9.54 3.62 7.17
N SER A 74 -8.65 3.17 8.05
CA SER A 74 -8.05 3.95 9.13
C SER A 74 -6.52 3.84 9.06
N ILE A 75 -5.85 4.60 9.92
CA ILE A 75 -4.40 4.70 9.97
C ILE A 75 -3.70 3.34 10.11
N GLU A 76 -4.30 2.34 10.77
CA GLU A 76 -3.64 1.05 11.01
C GLU A 76 -3.92 -0.06 9.98
N ASN A 77 -4.82 0.15 9.01
CA ASN A 77 -5.38 -0.94 8.17
C ASN A 77 -5.36 -0.70 6.65
N TRP A 78 -4.64 0.33 6.19
CA TRP A 78 -4.70 0.76 4.78
C TRP A 78 -3.84 -0.08 3.82
N ILE A 79 -2.83 -0.80 4.31
CA ILE A 79 -1.90 -1.56 3.46
C ILE A 79 -2.56 -2.84 2.92
N ILE A 80 -3.27 -3.59 3.77
CA ILE A 80 -3.84 -4.89 3.40
C ILE A 80 -4.76 -4.80 2.18
N PRO A 81 -5.68 -3.83 2.07
CA PRO A 81 -6.50 -3.65 0.87
C PRO A 81 -5.69 -3.41 -0.40
N ALA A 82 -4.60 -2.65 -0.33
CA ALA A 82 -3.73 -2.43 -1.49
C ALA A 82 -2.98 -3.70 -1.91
N VAL A 83 -2.60 -4.55 -0.95
CA VAL A 83 -2.01 -5.87 -1.22
C VAL A 83 -3.07 -6.82 -1.80
N TYR A 84 -4.27 -6.87 -1.21
CA TYR A 84 -5.39 -7.68 -1.68
C TYR A 84 -5.81 -7.32 -3.11
N ALA A 85 -5.82 -6.02 -3.45
CA ALA A 85 -6.07 -5.52 -4.81
C ALA A 85 -4.97 -5.88 -5.82
N GLY A 86 -3.84 -6.44 -5.37
CA GLY A 86 -2.69 -6.83 -6.21
C GLY A 86 -1.73 -5.69 -6.53
N HIS A 87 -1.96 -4.47 -6.04
CA HIS A 87 -1.08 -3.32 -6.30
C HIS A 87 0.32 -3.55 -5.74
N PHE A 88 0.41 -4.20 -4.58
CA PHE A 88 1.66 -4.61 -3.97
C PHE A 88 1.63 -6.11 -3.69
N ASN A 89 2.74 -6.78 -3.94
CA ASN A 89 2.92 -8.19 -3.54
C ASN A 89 3.98 -8.35 -2.43
N THR A 90 4.78 -7.30 -2.20
CA THR A 90 5.88 -7.30 -1.25
C THR A 90 5.84 -6.02 -0.44
N VAL A 91 5.86 -6.16 0.89
CA VAL A 91 5.95 -5.05 1.84
C VAL A 91 7.19 -5.25 2.69
N VAL A 92 8.11 -4.29 2.65
CA VAL A 92 9.27 -4.22 3.53
C VAL A 92 8.95 -3.24 4.64
N TRP A 93 8.72 -3.75 5.84
CA TRP A 93 8.49 -2.93 7.02
C TRP A 93 9.82 -2.68 7.74
N MET A 94 10.25 -1.42 7.77
CA MET A 94 11.46 -0.98 8.46
C MET A 94 11.05 -0.31 9.76
N LYS A 95 11.32 -1.00 10.88
CA LYS A 95 10.84 -0.63 12.21
C LYS A 95 11.97 -0.32 13.18
N PRO A 96 11.74 0.52 14.19
CA PRO A 96 12.71 0.70 15.27
C PRO A 96 12.86 -0.59 16.09
N VAL A 97 14.01 -0.76 16.71
CA VAL A 97 14.38 -1.99 17.47
C VAL A 97 13.44 -2.34 18.62
N TRP A 98 12.63 -1.38 19.09
CA TRP A 98 11.67 -1.57 20.17
C TRP A 98 10.26 -1.96 19.68
N ALA A 99 9.98 -1.88 18.38
CA ALA A 99 8.70 -2.31 17.82
C ALA A 99 8.65 -3.84 17.71
N SER A 100 7.75 -4.48 18.47
CA SER A 100 7.68 -5.94 18.65
C SER A 100 6.39 -6.57 18.11
N GLN A 101 5.63 -5.87 17.27
CA GLN A 101 4.33 -6.37 16.76
C GLN A 101 4.50 -7.56 15.79
N LEU A 102 5.63 -7.64 15.08
CA LEU A 102 6.07 -8.83 14.33
C LEU A 102 7.59 -8.99 14.52
N ASP A 103 8.05 -10.24 14.54
CA ASP A 103 9.47 -10.55 14.57
C ASP A 103 10.16 -10.13 13.26
N ASP A 104 11.46 -9.84 13.34
CA ASP A 104 12.25 -9.54 12.15
C ASP A 104 12.41 -10.82 11.31
N GLY A 105 12.21 -10.72 10.00
CA GLY A 105 12.37 -11.86 9.10
C GLY A 105 11.45 -11.81 7.89
N LEU A 106 11.46 -12.91 7.13
CA LEU A 106 10.57 -13.09 5.99
C LEU A 106 9.28 -13.74 6.46
N HIS A 107 8.17 -13.03 6.27
CA HIS A 107 6.82 -13.51 6.57
C HIS A 107 6.04 -13.69 5.28
N ASN A 108 5.51 -14.89 5.04
CA ASN A 108 4.66 -15.18 3.90
C ASN A 108 3.20 -15.22 4.35
N PHE A 109 2.39 -14.30 3.82
CA PHE A 109 0.96 -14.21 4.14
C PHE A 109 0.11 -14.63 2.94
N LYS A 110 -1.07 -15.19 3.20
CA LYS A 110 -2.04 -15.52 2.16
C LYS A 110 -3.26 -14.64 2.38
N ILE A 111 -3.41 -13.64 1.54
CA ILE A 111 -4.54 -12.71 1.63
C ILE A 111 -5.65 -13.17 0.71
N GLY A 112 -6.85 -13.28 1.24
CA GLY A 112 -8.02 -13.71 0.49
C GLY A 112 -9.32 -13.42 1.21
N VAL A 113 -10.43 -13.80 0.59
CA VAL A 113 -11.77 -13.61 1.14
C VAL A 113 -12.23 -14.88 1.81
N GLU A 114 -12.70 -14.77 3.05
CA GLU A 114 -13.41 -15.87 3.68
C GLU A 114 -14.79 -16.03 3.05
N LYS A 115 -15.07 -17.21 2.50
CA LYS A 115 -16.28 -17.47 1.71
C LYS A 115 -17.60 -17.22 2.46
N THR A 116 -17.59 -17.31 3.79
CA THR A 116 -18.81 -17.18 4.61
C THR A 116 -19.07 -15.73 5.03
N SER A 117 -18.06 -15.02 5.54
CA SER A 117 -18.18 -13.64 6.02
C SER A 117 -18.03 -12.60 4.91
N LYS A 118 -17.45 -12.98 3.76
CA LYS A 118 -16.97 -12.07 2.71
C LYS A 118 -15.90 -11.06 3.17
N GLU A 119 -15.34 -11.26 4.36
CA GLU A 119 -14.28 -10.42 4.89
C GLU A 119 -12.92 -10.84 4.32
N ILE A 120 -12.01 -9.87 4.19
CA ILE A 120 -10.60 -10.16 3.91
C ILE A 120 -10.00 -10.86 5.14
N LYS A 121 -9.09 -11.80 4.91
CA LYS A 121 -8.22 -12.44 5.92
C LYS A 121 -6.79 -12.55 5.39
N LYS A 122 -5.80 -12.62 6.30
CA LYS A 122 -4.35 -12.61 6.04
C LYS A 122 -3.68 -13.83 6.68
#